data_AF-S5ZSK6-F1
#
_entry.id   AF-S5ZSK6-F1
#
_cell.length_a   1.000
_cell.length_b   1.000
_cell.length_c   1.000
_cell.angle_alpha   90.00
_cell.angle_beta   90.00
_cell.angle_gamma   90.00
#
_symmetry.space_group_name_H-M   'P 1'
#
loop_
_entity.id
_entity.type
_entity.pdbx_description
1 polymer ?
#
loop_
_entity_poly.entity_id
_entity_poly.type
_entity_poly.pdbx_seq_one_letter_code
_entity_poly.pdbx_strand_id
1 'polypeptide(L)'
;MRIDHWFSLGVHPYRQSSGIAPGKTGQTGRRDRVEISEAAKELQQRPTWAAEREEKVRRLKAQLDSGTYEIDARAIAEKLYQFYKGDGR
;
A
#
# COMPACT_ATOMS: atom_id res chain seq x y z
N MET A 1 -5.51 -5.50 20.63
CA MET A 1 -4.27 -5.73 19.85
C MET A 1 -3.13 -5.07 20.60
N ARG A 2 -2.13 -5.82 21.08
CA ARG A 2 -0.91 -5.30 21.74
C ARG A 2 0.18 -5.16 20.68
N ILE A 3 0.86 -4.02 20.65
CA ILE A 3 2.01 -3.76 19.80
C ILE A 3 3.15 -3.37 20.73
N ASP A 4 4.13 -4.25 20.91
CA ASP A 4 5.32 -3.97 21.71
C ASP A 4 6.28 -3.09 20.90
N HIS A 5 6.73 -1.98 21.50
CA HIS A 5 7.66 -1.03 20.90
C HIS A 5 9.05 -1.27 21.50
N TRP A 6 9.92 -1.99 20.77
CA TRP A 6 11.33 -2.11 21.11
C TRP A 6 12.11 -1.01 20.41
N PHE A 7 12.96 -0.29 21.18
CA PHE A 7 13.72 0.94 20.85
C PHE A 7 12.99 2.27 21.11
N SER A 8 12.91 2.66 22.40
CA SER A 8 12.91 4.08 22.75
C SER A 8 14.33 4.49 23.13
N LEU A 9 15.02 5.18 22.22
CA LEU A 9 16.23 5.92 22.60
C LEU A 9 15.76 7.16 23.35
N GLY A 10 15.82 7.07 24.68
CA GLY A 10 15.62 8.22 25.55
C GLY A 10 16.70 9.27 25.32
N VAL A 11 16.29 10.54 25.44
CA VAL A 11 17.02 11.70 25.98
C VAL A 11 16.61 12.95 25.21
N HIS A 12 15.76 13.79 25.83
CA HIS A 12 15.94 15.25 25.90
C HIS A 12 15.31 15.75 27.22
N PRO A 13 16.11 15.99 28.27
CA PRO A 13 15.65 16.50 29.55
C PRO A 13 15.64 18.03 29.59
N TYR A 14 14.73 18.58 30.41
CA TYR A 14 14.40 20.00 30.69
C TYR A 14 13.47 20.69 29.68
N ARG A 15 12.33 21.27 30.09
CA ARG A 15 12.24 22.34 31.10
C ARG A 15 10.94 22.26 31.91
N GLN A 16 11.07 22.15 33.23
CA GLN A 16 9.99 22.46 34.17
C GLN A 16 9.83 23.98 34.20
N SER A 17 8.66 24.50 33.82
CA SER A 17 8.19 25.82 34.25
C SER A 17 6.93 25.62 35.07
N SER A 18 7.09 25.94 36.35
CA SER A 18 6.14 25.92 37.44
C SER A 18 4.87 26.74 37.19
N GLY A 19 3.72 26.14 37.50
CA GLY A 19 2.50 26.81 37.95
C GLY A 19 1.52 27.24 36.87
N ILE A 20 0.38 26.53 36.77
CA ILE A 20 -1.01 27.04 36.67
C ILE A 20 -1.94 25.82 36.87
N ALA A 21 -3.01 26.02 37.66
CA ALA A 21 -3.95 25.03 38.22
C ALA A 21 -4.67 24.11 37.19
N PRO A 22 -5.24 22.96 37.61
CA PRO A 22 -5.96 22.05 36.72
C PRO A 22 -7.32 22.65 36.32
N GLY A 23 -7.31 23.41 35.23
CA GLY A 23 -8.50 23.92 34.58
C GLY A 23 -9.04 22.93 33.55
N LYS A 24 -10.19 22.34 33.87
CA LYS A 24 -11.22 21.82 32.96
C LYS A 24 -10.88 20.52 32.19
N THR A 25 -11.44 19.44 32.73
CA THR A 25 -11.89 18.28 31.96
C THR A 25 -12.77 18.72 30.78
N GLY A 26 -12.37 18.39 29.55
CA GLY A 26 -13.27 18.46 28.40
C GLY A 26 -12.71 19.19 27.18
N GLN A 27 -11.68 18.64 26.55
CA GLN A 27 -11.57 18.68 25.10
C GLN A 27 -11.06 17.31 24.63
N THR A 28 -11.98 16.45 24.21
CA THR A 28 -11.64 15.38 23.26
C THR A 28 -11.18 16.09 21.99
N GLY A 29 -9.89 16.42 21.93
CA GLY A 29 -9.28 17.09 20.79
C GLY A 29 -9.71 16.36 19.52
N ARG A 30 -10.25 17.10 18.55
CA ARG A 30 -10.50 16.58 17.21
C ARG A 30 -9.18 15.96 16.76
N ARG A 31 -9.16 14.64 16.62
CA ARG A 31 -8.03 13.93 16.04
C ARG A 31 -8.12 14.16 14.55
N ASP A 32 -7.08 14.73 13.97
CA ASP A 32 -6.98 14.81 12.51
C ASP A 32 -7.07 13.40 11.94
N ARG A 33 -8.02 13.20 11.02
CA ARG A 33 -8.23 11.92 10.36
C ARG A 33 -8.04 12.11 8.87
N VAL A 34 -7.16 11.30 8.30
CA VAL A 34 -6.97 11.19 6.84
C VAL A 34 -7.76 9.98 6.38
N GLU A 35 -8.81 10.20 5.57
CA GLU A 35 -9.60 9.15 4.95
C GLU A 35 -9.33 9.11 3.44
N ILE A 36 -9.38 7.91 2.85
CA ILE A 36 -9.31 7.74 1.40
C ILE A 36 -10.63 8.27 0.80
N SER A 37 -10.53 9.11 -0.24
CA SER A 37 -11.71 9.69 -0.89
C SER A 37 -12.62 8.61 -1.48
N GLU A 38 -13.92 8.89 -1.54
CA GLU A 38 -14.91 7.97 -2.11
C GLU A 38 -14.58 7.63 -3.57
N ALA A 39 -14.18 8.64 -4.36
CA ALA A 39 -13.71 8.46 -5.72
C ALA A 39 -12.48 7.53 -5.82
N ALA A 40 -11.52 7.61 -4.89
CA ALA A 40 -10.37 6.71 -4.88
C ALA A 40 -10.75 5.28 -4.50
N LYS A 41 -11.74 5.09 -3.61
CA LYS A 41 -12.30 3.77 -3.29
C LYS A 41 -12.99 3.15 -4.50
N GLU A 42 -13.76 3.92 -5.25
CA GLU A 42 -14.41 3.47 -6.49
C GLU A 42 -13.38 3.06 -7.56
N LEU A 43 -12.31 3.83 -7.74
CA LEU A 43 -11.22 3.48 -8.65
C LEU A 43 -10.46 2.23 -8.21
N GLN A 44 -10.31 2.02 -6.89
CA GLN A 44 -9.69 0.81 -6.33
C GLN A 44 -10.54 -0.45 -6.60
N GLN A 45 -11.86 -0.31 -6.79
CA GLN A 45 -12.77 -1.45 -6.96
C GLN A 45 -12.66 -2.15 -8.31
N ARG A 46 -11.77 -1.72 -9.23
CA ARG A 46 -11.58 -2.44 -10.50
C ARG A 46 -10.27 -3.23 -10.54
N PRO A 47 -10.25 -4.42 -11.19
CA PRO A 47 -11.27 -4.86 -12.17
C PRO A 47 -11.75 -6.32 -12.11
N THR A 48 -12.85 -6.52 -12.82
CA THR A 48 -13.66 -7.73 -13.08
C THR A 48 -12.96 -8.83 -13.91
N TRP A 49 -11.66 -8.73 -14.17
CA TRP A 49 -10.89 -9.68 -15.00
C TRP A 49 -10.31 -10.87 -14.20
N ALA A 50 -10.83 -11.13 -13.00
CA ALA A 50 -10.36 -12.25 -12.18
C ALA A 50 -10.43 -13.59 -12.93
N ALA A 51 -11.52 -13.83 -13.66
CA ALA A 51 -11.69 -15.03 -14.49
C ALA A 51 -10.68 -15.11 -15.64
N GLU A 52 -10.48 -14.01 -16.40
CA GLU A 52 -9.51 -13.94 -17.49
C GLU A 52 -8.06 -14.12 -16.98
N ARG A 53 -7.77 -13.62 -15.77
CA ARG A 53 -6.49 -13.85 -15.09
C ARG A 53 -6.27 -15.33 -14.81
N GLU A 54 -7.27 -15.98 -14.23
CA GLU A 54 -7.20 -17.39 -13.86
C GLU A 54 -6.97 -18.27 -15.09
N GLU A 55 -7.67 -18.00 -16.19
CA GLU A 55 -7.47 -18.70 -17.46
C GLU A 55 -6.03 -18.49 -17.97
N LYS A 56 -5.55 -17.25 -18.00
CA LYS A 56 -4.18 -16.94 -18.43
C LYS A 56 -3.14 -17.66 -17.58
N VAL A 57 -3.31 -17.69 -16.26
CA VAL A 57 -2.42 -18.41 -15.34
C VAL A 57 -2.44 -19.91 -15.61
N ARG A 58 -3.62 -20.51 -15.81
CA ARG A 58 -3.73 -21.95 -16.14
C ARG A 58 -2.99 -22.29 -17.43
N ARG A 59 -3.13 -21.47 -18.47
CA ARG A 59 -2.43 -21.67 -19.74
C ARG A 59 -0.90 -21.60 -19.57
N LEU A 60 -0.42 -20.61 -18.83
CA LEU A 60 1.02 -20.46 -18.55
C LEU A 60 1.57 -21.66 -17.76
N LYS A 61 0.83 -22.15 -16.76
CA LYS A 61 1.23 -23.35 -16.00
C LYS A 61 1.36 -24.57 -16.92
N ALA A 62 0.39 -24.80 -17.80
CA ALA A 62 0.46 -25.90 -18.76
C ALA A 62 1.69 -25.80 -19.68
N GLN A 63 2.03 -24.59 -20.13
CA GLN A 63 3.22 -24.36 -20.97
C GLN A 63 4.54 -24.61 -20.24
N LEU A 64 4.60 -24.27 -18.94
CA LEU A 64 5.75 -24.59 -18.10
C LEU A 64 5.90 -26.10 -17.92
N ASP A 65 4.80 -26.80 -17.59
CA ASP A 65 4.80 -28.25 -17.39
C ASP A 65 5.20 -29.00 -18.68
N SER A 66 4.78 -28.52 -19.85
CA SER A 66 5.18 -29.08 -21.14
C SER A 66 6.57 -28.62 -21.62
N GLY A 67 7.25 -27.72 -20.90
CA GLY A 67 8.56 -27.19 -21.27
C GLY A 67 8.57 -26.32 -22.53
N THR A 68 7.42 -25.83 -22.98
CA THR A 68 7.25 -25.01 -24.20
C THR A 68 7.13 -23.52 -23.90
N TYR A 69 7.31 -23.12 -22.65
CA TYR A 69 7.31 -21.73 -22.25
C TYR A 69 8.59 -21.03 -22.71
N GLU A 70 8.47 -20.16 -23.70
CA GLU A 70 9.59 -19.37 -24.23
C GLU A 70 9.63 -17.97 -23.61
N ILE A 71 10.82 -17.56 -23.19
CA ILE A 71 11.07 -16.24 -22.61
C ILE A 71 11.49 -15.27 -23.71
N ASP A 72 10.58 -14.40 -24.13
CA ASP A 72 10.90 -13.30 -25.05
C ASP A 72 11.43 -12.08 -24.29
N ALA A 73 12.74 -11.90 -24.33
CA ALA A 73 13.43 -10.77 -23.69
C ALA A 73 13.00 -9.40 -24.27
N ARG A 74 12.67 -9.33 -25.56
CA ARG A 74 12.23 -8.09 -26.21
C ARG A 74 10.84 -7.70 -25.72
N ALA A 75 9.92 -8.66 -25.67
CA ALA A 75 8.58 -8.43 -25.13
C ALA A 75 8.62 -7.98 -23.65
N ILE A 76 9.52 -8.55 -22.84
CA ILE A 76 9.72 -8.14 -21.46
C ILE A 76 10.18 -6.68 -21.38
N ALA A 77 11.23 -6.31 -22.13
CA ALA A 77 11.75 -4.95 -22.13
C ALA A 77 10.70 -3.93 -22.59
N GLU A 78 9.91 -4.27 -23.62
CA GLU A 78 8.82 -3.42 -24.10
C GLU A 78 7.74 -3.21 -23.04
N LYS A 79 7.33 -4.28 -22.34
CA LYS A 79 6.31 -4.19 -21.29
C LYS A 79 6.78 -3.39 -20.08
N LEU A 80 8.04 -3.57 -19.68
CA LEU A 80 8.66 -2.75 -18.63
C LEU A 80 8.69 -1.27 -19.03
N TYR A 81 9.11 -0.98 -20.27
CA TYR A 81 9.13 0.38 -20.78
C TYR A 81 7.73 1.02 -20.79
N GLN A 82 6.72 0.33 -21.32
CA GLN A 82 5.32 0.80 -21.34
C GLN A 82 4.80 1.09 -19.93
N PHE A 83 5.10 0.23 -18.96
CA PHE A 83 4.67 0.39 -17.57
C PHE A 83 5.27 1.65 -16.93
N TYR A 84 6.58 1.88 -17.09
CA TYR A 84 7.25 3.03 -16.47
C TYR A 84 7.05 4.35 -17.21
N LYS A 85 6.81 4.31 -18.53
CA LYS A 85 6.51 5.51 -19.32
C LYS A 85 5.13 6.10 -19.01
N GLY A 86 4.21 5.30 -18.48
CA GLY A 86 2.85 5.72 -18.11
C GLY A 86 1.80 5.53 -19.21
N ASP A 87 2.17 4.97 -20.35
CA ASP A 87 1.26 4.65 -21.47
C ASP A 87 0.44 3.36 -21.21
N GLY A 88 0.71 2.65 -20.11
CA GLY A 88 0.13 1.34 -19.78
C GLY A 88 -0.97 1.33 -18.72
N ARG A 89 -1.61 2.47 -18.42
CA ARG A 89 -2.80 2.55 -17.56
C ARG A 89 -4.07 2.75 -18.37
#